data_AF-A0A3C1GLC1-F1
#
_entry.id   AF-A0A3C1GLC1-F1
#
_cell.length_a   1.000
_cell.length_b   1.000
_cell.length_c   1.000
_cell.angle_alpha   90.00
_cell.angle_beta   90.00
_cell.angle_gamma   90.00
#
_symmetry.space_group_name_H-M   'P 1'
#
loop_
_entity.id
_entity.type
_entity.pdbx_description
1 polymer ?
#
loop_
_entity_poly.entity_id
_entity_poly.type
_entity_poly.pdbx_seq_one_letter_code
_entity_poly.pdbx_strand_id
1 'polypeptide(L)'
;MTTIQVFDPPMCCSTGVCGPGVDPALARFAGDLEWLRSRGLRVERFNLAQQPGAFTANPAVREALAEGGTPLSCSTRRPRGT
;
A
#
# COMPACT_ATOMS: atom_id res chain seq x y z
N MET A 1 22.58 1.61 7.43
CA MET A 1 21.50 0.61 7.59
C MET A 1 20.52 0.82 6.45
N THR A 2 20.15 -0.25 5.74
CA THR A 2 19.22 -0.17 4.62
C THR A 2 17.78 -0.16 5.13
N THR A 3 17.03 0.88 4.76
CA THR A 3 15.60 1.00 5.06
C THR A 3 14.81 0.76 3.78
N ILE A 4 13.83 -0.13 3.85
CA ILE A 4 12.89 -0.38 2.76
C ILE A 4 11.59 0.33 3.11
N GLN A 5 11.16 1.25 2.25
CA GLN A 5 9.88 1.94 2.37
C GLN A 5 8.96 1.47 1.24
N VAL A 6 7.79 0.98 1.61
CA VAL A 6 6.79 0.46 0.68
C VAL A 6 5.59 1.38 0.69
N PHE A 7 5.21 1.86 -0.49
CA PHE A 7 4.09 2.77 -0.69
C PHE A 7 2.98 2.04 -1.42
N ASP A 8 1.98 1.61 -0.67
CA ASP A 8 0.86 0.85 -1.19
C ASP A 8 -0.20 1.75 -1.84
N PRO A 9 -0.96 1.22 -2.83
CA PRO A 9 -2.13 1.89 -3.37
C PRO A 9 -3.18 2.20 -2.29
N PRO A 10 -4.20 3.01 -2.57
CA PRO A 10 -5.29 3.25 -1.64
C PRO A 10 -6.06 1.94 -1.40
N MET A 11 -5.78 1.30 -0.27
CA MET A 11 -6.43 0.06 0.17
C MET A 11 -7.31 0.33 1.39
N CYS A 12 -8.34 -0.50 1.60
CA CYS A 12 -9.25 -0.33 2.73
C CYS A 12 -8.64 -0.73 4.09
N CYS A 13 -7.49 -1.43 4.10
CA CYS A 13 -6.70 -1.72 5.30
C CYS A 13 -5.20 -1.65 4.99
N SER A 14 -4.35 -1.66 6.02
CA SER A 14 -2.92 -1.35 5.89
C SER A 14 -2.12 -2.32 5.02
N THR A 15 -2.56 -3.57 4.85
CA THR A 15 -1.86 -4.59 4.03
C THR A 15 -2.69 -5.11 2.85
N GLY A 16 -3.98 -4.76 2.78
CA GLY A 16 -4.92 -5.28 1.78
C GLY A 16 -5.35 -6.74 2.01
N VAL A 17 -4.98 -7.34 3.15
CA VAL A 17 -5.28 -8.75 3.51
C VAL A 17 -6.57 -8.85 4.35
N CYS A 18 -7.49 -7.90 4.21
CA CYS A 18 -8.75 -7.86 4.96
C CYS A 18 -9.95 -8.20 4.05
N GLY A 19 -10.86 -9.04 4.54
CA GLY A 19 -12.12 -9.37 3.87
C GLY A 19 -12.12 -10.67 3.04
N PRO A 20 -13.24 -11.04 2.42
CA PRO A 20 -13.42 -12.33 1.75
C PRO A 20 -12.80 -12.42 0.34
N GLY A 21 -12.19 -11.34 -0.16
CA GLY A 21 -11.63 -11.24 -1.51
C GLY A 21 -10.16 -10.83 -1.51
N VAL A 22 -9.37 -11.38 -0.59
CA VAL A 22 -7.93 -11.07 -0.48
C VAL A 22 -7.19 -11.57 -1.72
N ASP A 23 -6.38 -10.70 -2.31
CA ASP A 23 -5.41 -11.08 -3.33
C ASP A 23 -4.28 -11.91 -2.69
N PRO A 24 -4.06 -13.17 -3.10
CA PRO A 24 -2.98 -14.01 -2.58
C PRO A 24 -1.58 -13.38 -2.75
N ALA A 25 -1.38 -12.51 -3.73
CA ALA A 25 -0.12 -11.80 -3.92
C ALA A 25 0.14 -10.80 -2.78
N LEU A 26 -0.89 -10.10 -2.28
CA LEU A 26 -0.76 -9.20 -1.14
C LEU A 26 -0.45 -9.95 0.16
N ALA A 27 -1.03 -11.13 0.33
CA ALA A 27 -0.74 -12.00 1.48
C ALA A 27 0.71 -12.50 1.46
N ARG A 28 1.20 -12.96 0.30
CA ARG A 28 2.60 -13.37 0.12
C ARG A 28 3.56 -12.20 0.38
N PHE A 29 3.30 -11.05 -0.24
CA PHE A 29 4.11 -9.86 -0.07
C PHE A 29 4.17 -9.40 1.39
N ALA A 30 3.05 -9.45 2.12
CA ALA A 30 3.04 -9.16 3.55
C ALA A 30 3.96 -10.12 4.34
N GLY A 31 3.97 -11.41 3.99
CA GLY A 31 4.89 -12.40 4.56
C GLY A 31 6.35 -12.11 4.24
N ASP A 32 6.66 -11.75 3.00
CA ASP A 32 8.02 -11.42 2.57
C ASP A 32 8.59 -10.21 3.33
N LEU A 33 7.76 -9.18 3.54
CA LEU A 33 8.16 -8.01 4.33
C LEU A 33 8.44 -8.35 5.79
N GLU A 34 7.66 -9.26 6.38
CA GLU A 34 7.89 -9.72 7.75
C GLU A 34 9.17 -10.55 7.86
N TRP A 35 9.44 -11.40 6.86
CA TRP A 35 10.72 -12.12 6.76
C TRP A 35 11.92 -11.17 6.64
N LEU A 36 11.79 -10.06 5.90
CA LEU A 36 12.85 -9.05 5.84
C LEU A 36 13.08 -8.38 7.21
N ARG A 37 12.01 -8.06 7.94
CA ARG A 37 12.10 -7.53 9.32
C ARG A 37 12.80 -8.51 10.26
N SER A 38 12.47 -9.80 10.19
CA SER A 38 13.10 -10.82 11.03
C SER A 38 14.60 -11.00 10.74
N ARG A 39 15.07 -10.56 9.58
CA ARG A 39 16.50 -10.51 9.21
C ARG A 39 17.22 -9.22 9.68
N GLY A 40 16.53 -8.36 10.43
CA GLY A 40 17.08 -7.12 10.97
C GLY A 40 17.03 -5.93 10.01
N LEU A 41 16.27 -6.01 8.91
CA LEU A 41 16.03 -4.88 8.01
C LEU A 41 14.91 -3.99 8.55
N ARG A 42 15.07 -2.68 8.38
CA ARG A 42 14.00 -1.73 8.70
C ARG A 42 13.03 -1.66 7.53
N VAL A 43 11.79 -2.08 7.75
CA VAL A 43 10.72 -2.08 6.74
C VAL A 43 9.55 -1.23 7.20
N GLU A 44 9.30 -0.14 6.49
CA GLU A 44 8.19 0.79 6.72
C GLU A 44 7.18 0.68 5.55
N ARG A 45 5.89 0.66 5.88
CA ARG A 45 4.80 0.47 4.91
C ARG A 45 3.80 1.60 5.08
N PHE A 46 3.40 2.23 3.98
CA PHE A 46 2.47 3.36 3.97
C PHE A 46 1.32 3.08 3.00
N ASN A 47 0.09 3.27 3.45
CA ASN A 47 -1.10 3.16 2.61
C ASN A 47 -1.63 4.56 2.27
N LEU A 48 -1.81 4.86 0.98
CA LEU A 48 -2.26 6.18 0.52
C LEU A 48 -3.60 6.63 1.14
N ALA A 49 -4.53 5.70 1.36
CA ALA A 49 -5.83 6.00 1.95
C ALA A 49 -5.77 6.36 3.44
N GLN A 50 -4.72 5.92 4.15
CA GLN A 50 -4.56 6.13 5.58
C GLN A 50 -3.51 7.20 5.91
N GLN A 51 -2.47 7.31 5.08
CA GLN A 51 -1.28 8.12 5.33
C GLN A 51 -0.89 8.95 4.09
N PRO A 52 -1.79 9.78 3.52
CA PRO A 52 -1.50 10.55 2.32
C PRO A 52 -0.30 11.50 2.49
N GLY A 53 -0.08 12.01 3.71
CA GLY A 53 1.06 12.87 4.03
C GLY A 53 2.44 12.23 3.75
N ALA A 54 2.56 10.90 3.93
CA ALA A 54 3.81 10.18 3.65
C ALA A 54 4.15 10.19 2.15
N PHE A 55 3.14 10.19 1.28
CA PHE A 55 3.31 10.21 -0.17
C PHE A 55 3.65 11.61 -0.68
N THR A 56 3.13 12.66 -0.04
CA THR A 56 3.49 14.05 -0.39
C THR A 56 4.87 14.45 0.13
N ALA A 57 5.34 13.81 1.20
CA ALA A 57 6.64 14.09 1.81
C ALA A 57 7.83 13.52 1.02
N ASN A 58 7.60 12.51 0.16
CA ASN A 58 8.65 11.91 -0.65
C ASN A 58 8.51 12.36 -2.13
N PRO A 59 9.44 13.18 -2.66
CA PRO A 59 9.36 13.72 -4.01
C PRO A 59 9.25 12.64 -5.10
N ALA A 60 10.03 11.56 -4.99
CA ALA A 60 10.02 10.47 -5.98
C ALA A 60 8.68 9.72 -6.01
N VAL A 61 8.08 9.51 -4.83
CA VAL A 61 6.75 8.89 -4.72
C VAL A 61 5.67 9.82 -5.26
N ARG A 62 5.78 11.13 -4.98
CA ARG A 62 4.86 12.14 -5.49
C ARG A 62 4.89 12.24 -7.01
N GLU A 63 6.08 12.20 -7.60
CA GLU A 63 6.27 12.19 -9.06
C GLU A 63 5.69 10.91 -9.67
N ALA A 64 6.01 9.74 -9.11
CA ALA A 64 5.43 8.47 -9.55
C ALA A 64 3.89 8.45 -9.47
N LEU A 65 3.31 9.05 -8.43
CA LEU A 65 1.85 9.22 -8.28
C LEU A 65 1.25 10.12 -9.37
N ALA A 66 1.94 11.20 -9.72
CA ALA A 66 1.48 12.15 -10.72
C ALA A 66 1.52 11.56 -12.14
N GLU A 67 2.51 10.72 -12.42
CA GLU A 67 2.67 10.02 -13.71
C GLU A 67 1.75 8.80 -13.86
N GLY A 68 1.48 8.10 -12.75
CA GLY A 68 0.88 6.76 -12.77
C GLY A 68 -0.60 6.66 -12.42
N GLY A 69 -1.26 7.74 -11.98
CA GLY A 69 -2.71 7.79 -11.69
C GLY A 69 -3.27 6.54 -11.00
N THR A 70 -3.10 6.42 -9.67
CA THR A 70 -3.39 5.17 -8.96
C THR A 70 -4.82 4.64 -9.19
N PRO A 71 -4.99 3.40 -9.68
CA PRO A 71 -6.32 2.78 -9.74
C PRO A 71 -6.86 2.64 -8.31
N LEU A 72 -8.06 3.19 -8.09
CA LEU A 72 -8.78 3.14 -6.83
C LEU A 72 -9.12 1.69 -6.49
N SER A 73 -8.30 1.03 -5.66
CA SER A 73 -8.54 -0.34 -5.20
C SER A 73 -9.52 -0.39 -4.03
N CYS A 74 -9.53 0.62 -3.15
CA CYS A 74 -10.56 0.71 -2.13
C CYS A 74 -11.89 1.03 -2.81
N SER A 75 -12.79 0.04 -2.82
CA SER A 75 -13.95 -0.01 -3.70
C SER A 75 -14.83 1.23 -3.58
N THR A 76 -14.60 2.22 -4.44
CA THR A 76 -15.65 3.14 -4.87
C THR A 76 -16.55 2.39 -5.86
N ARG A 77 -17.07 1.23 -5.45
CA ARG A 77 -18.26 0.65 -6.07
C ARG A 77 -19.39 1.57 -5.63
N ARG A 78 -19.52 2.72 -6.31
CA ARG A 78 -20.68 3.60 -6.24
C ARG A 78 -21.89 2.66 -6.44
N PRO A 79 -22.82 2.53 -5.48
CA PRO A 79 -24.05 1.82 -5.78
C PRO A 79 -24.66 2.56 -6.96
N ARG A 80 -24.81 1.88 -8.11
CA ARG A 80 -25.70 2.39 -9.16
C ARG A 80 -27.05 2.53 -8.47
N GLY A 81 -27.46 3.77 -8.23
CA GLY A 81 -28.74 4.09 -7.63
C GLY A 81 -29.84 3.35 -8.39
N THR A 82 -30.71 2.73 -7.60
CA THR A 82 -32.10 2.44 -7.97
C THR A 82 -32.81 3.72 -8.39
#